data_AF-A0A928BQZ8-F1
#
_entry.id   AF-A0A928BQZ8-F1
#
_cell.length_a   1.000
_cell.length_b   1.000
_cell.length_c   1.000
_cell.angle_alpha   90.00
_cell.angle_beta   90.00
_cell.angle_gamma   90.00
#
_symmetry.space_group_name_H-M   'P 1'
#
loop_
_entity.id
_entity.type
_entity.pdbx_description
1 polymer ?
#
loop_
_entity_poly.entity_id
_entity_poly.type
_entity_poly.pdbx_seq_one_letter_code
_entity_poly.pdbx_strand_id
1 'polypeptide(L)'
;MTNKDRIQRIIGNVNQMRENSQEMRTWKNIPLAKECVGLLQNIDDPEETPMGKALACEAVIQQLPEYDVPRFVLSILRYKLELVQQSDEQDPERYPTAEEVQEEIQRLEDYIDTDHVSDATFHERYHRHLKADPVERTPQWEENYYEVEKECDRRLGDTPRGMGFCFSYWSTLRQVLAERGINWKSPSQLNPGVMFD
;
A
#
# COMPACT_ATOMS: atom_id res chain seq x y z
N MET A 1 8.98 24.44 10.74
CA MET A 1 9.83 23.25 10.53
C MET A 1 10.75 23.54 9.36
N THR A 2 12.06 23.38 9.52
CA THR A 2 13.04 23.60 8.44
C THR A 2 13.05 22.41 7.46
N ASN A 3 13.66 22.54 6.27
CA ASN A 3 13.81 21.39 5.34
C ASN A 3 14.57 20.23 5.99
N LYS A 4 15.65 20.54 6.71
CA LYS A 4 16.40 19.55 7.49
C LYS A 4 15.52 18.79 8.49
N ASP A 5 14.66 19.50 9.21
CA ASP A 5 13.72 18.86 10.14
C ASP A 5 12.72 17.95 9.40
N ARG A 6 12.21 18.39 8.23
CA ARG A 6 11.31 17.59 7.38
C ARG A 6 11.98 16.29 6.92
N ILE A 7 13.21 16.37 6.42
CA ILE A 7 13.98 15.21 5.94
C ILE A 7 14.21 14.22 7.09
N GLN A 8 14.65 14.71 8.26
CA GLN A 8 14.84 13.86 9.43
C GLN A 8 13.53 13.20 9.88
N ARG A 9 12.41 13.91 9.79
CA ARG A 9 11.08 13.38 10.10
C ARG A 9 10.66 12.29 9.12
N ILE A 10 10.89 12.47 7.82
CA ILE A 10 10.63 11.45 6.78
C ILE A 10 11.46 10.20 7.05
N ILE A 11 12.76 10.34 7.29
CA ILE A 11 13.66 9.21 7.60
C ILE A 11 13.18 8.45 8.84
N GLY A 12 12.83 9.17 9.91
CA GLY A 12 12.29 8.57 11.13
C GLY A 12 11.00 7.79 10.88
N ASN A 13 10.07 8.37 10.12
CA ASN A 13 8.83 7.70 9.76
C ASN A 13 9.06 6.46 8.89
N VAL A 14 9.96 6.50 7.90
CA VAL A 14 10.30 5.33 7.07
C VAL A 14 10.90 4.21 7.90
N ASN A 15 11.77 4.52 8.85
CA ASN A 15 12.31 3.52 9.77
C ASN A 15 11.22 2.89 10.64
N GLN A 16 10.33 3.70 11.20
CA GLN A 16 9.19 3.20 11.96
C GLN A 16 8.26 2.32 11.10
N MET A 17 8.07 2.69 9.82
CA MET A 17 7.28 1.89 8.90
C MET A 17 7.89 0.51 8.64
N ARG A 18 9.23 0.42 8.54
CA ARG A 18 9.94 -0.86 8.42
C ARG A 18 9.75 -1.74 9.65
N GLU A 19 9.82 -1.17 10.85
CA GLU A 19 9.56 -1.91 12.10
C GLU A 19 8.12 -2.46 12.13
N ASN A 20 7.13 -1.64 11.78
CA ASN A 20 5.74 -2.08 11.69
C ASN A 20 5.57 -3.22 10.67
N SER A 21 6.25 -3.16 9.52
CA SER A 21 6.21 -4.21 8.50
C SER A 21 6.78 -5.54 9.04
N GLN A 22 7.86 -5.49 9.81
CA GLN A 22 8.42 -6.69 10.47
C GLN A 22 7.46 -7.30 11.50
N GLU A 23 6.65 -6.48 12.16
CA GLU A 23 5.60 -6.93 13.08
C GLU A 23 4.28 -7.33 12.38
N MET A 24 4.23 -7.34 11.05
CA MET A 24 3.01 -7.58 10.26
C MET A 24 1.87 -6.59 10.59
N ARG A 25 2.23 -5.33 10.86
CA ARG A 25 1.32 -4.22 11.24
C ARG A 25 1.39 -3.08 10.23
N THR A 26 1.49 -3.40 8.95
CA THR A 26 1.62 -2.44 7.84
C THR A 26 0.50 -1.41 7.78
N TRP A 27 -0.69 -1.69 8.33
CA TRP A 27 -1.76 -0.69 8.47
C TRP A 27 -1.33 0.55 9.26
N LYS A 28 -0.41 0.42 10.22
CA LYS A 28 0.18 1.55 10.97
C LYS A 28 1.02 2.48 10.09
N ASN A 29 1.43 2.00 8.91
CA ASN A 29 2.26 2.77 7.98
C ASN A 29 1.44 3.80 7.21
N ILE A 30 0.12 3.62 7.08
CA ILE A 30 -0.75 4.54 6.35
C ILE A 30 -0.66 5.99 6.85
N PRO A 31 -0.86 6.29 8.16
CA PRO A 31 -0.72 7.67 8.64
C PRO A 31 0.72 8.20 8.54
N LEU A 32 1.74 7.36 8.74
CA LEU A 32 3.15 7.74 8.61
C LEU A 32 3.52 8.10 7.17
N ALA A 33 3.02 7.33 6.20
CA ALA A 33 3.20 7.58 4.78
C ALA A 33 2.49 8.86 4.34
N LYS A 34 1.26 9.11 4.81
CA LYS A 34 0.54 10.38 4.56
C LYS A 34 1.36 11.58 5.07
N GLU A 35 1.95 11.47 6.25
CA GLU A 35 2.86 12.49 6.77
C GLU A 35 4.10 12.63 5.87
N CYS A 36 4.77 11.53 5.50
CA CYS A 36 5.95 11.56 4.63
C CYS A 36 5.67 12.26 3.29
N VAL A 37 4.59 11.90 2.61
CA VAL A 37 4.20 12.48 1.32
C VAL A 37 3.90 13.97 1.47
N GLY A 38 3.16 14.35 2.52
CA GLY A 38 2.91 15.76 2.82
C GLY A 38 4.19 16.54 3.11
N LEU A 39 5.17 15.96 3.80
CA LEU A 39 6.46 16.59 4.03
C LEU A 39 7.27 16.74 2.74
N LEU A 40 7.36 15.67 1.93
CA LEU A 40 8.10 15.64 0.67
C LEU A 40 7.64 16.73 -0.31
N GLN A 41 6.32 16.89 -0.46
CA GLN A 41 5.72 17.92 -1.32
C GLN A 41 6.04 19.35 -0.88
N ASN A 42 6.43 19.54 0.39
CA ASN A 42 6.71 20.85 1.00
C ASN A 42 8.21 21.07 1.29
N ILE A 43 9.09 20.26 0.69
CA ILE A 43 10.54 20.50 0.70
C ILE A 43 10.87 21.39 -0.50
N ASP A 44 11.26 22.62 -0.22
CA ASP A 44 11.82 23.56 -1.20
C ASP A 44 13.29 23.76 -0.86
N ASP A 45 14.11 22.79 -1.27
CA ASP A 45 15.55 22.75 -1.02
C ASP A 45 16.29 22.53 -2.34
N PRO A 46 17.20 23.44 -2.76
CA PRO A 46 17.97 23.27 -3.98
C PRO A 46 18.88 22.02 -3.98
N GLU A 47 19.23 21.49 -2.81
CA GLU A 47 20.03 20.25 -2.71
C GLU A 47 19.16 18.99 -2.88
N GLU A 48 17.84 19.11 -2.75
CA GLU A 48 16.89 17.99 -2.86
C GLU A 48 16.35 17.88 -4.29
N THR A 49 17.01 17.06 -5.09
CA THR A 49 16.68 16.86 -6.50
C THR A 49 15.31 16.18 -6.69
N PRO A 50 14.63 16.38 -7.83
CA PRO A 50 13.42 15.62 -8.16
C PRO A 50 13.62 14.11 -8.05
N MET A 51 14.76 13.59 -8.53
CA MET A 51 15.10 12.18 -8.41
C MET A 51 15.25 11.71 -6.95
N GLY A 52 15.88 12.51 -6.08
CA GLY A 52 15.98 12.21 -4.65
C GLY A 52 14.60 12.06 -3.99
N LYS A 53 13.66 12.94 -4.34
CA LYS A 53 12.27 12.85 -3.88
C LYS A 53 11.54 11.63 -4.46
N ALA A 54 11.79 11.28 -5.73
CA ALA A 54 11.20 10.09 -6.35
C ALA A 54 11.65 8.80 -5.65
N LEU A 55 12.92 8.72 -5.27
CA LEU A 55 13.45 7.60 -4.46
C LEU A 55 12.87 7.58 -3.05
N ALA A 56 12.58 8.74 -2.45
CA ALA A 56 11.87 8.80 -1.19
C ALA A 56 10.42 8.31 -1.30
N CYS A 57 9.72 8.64 -2.39
CA CYS A 57 8.40 8.08 -2.69
C CYS A 57 8.45 6.55 -2.78
N GLU A 58 9.43 6.00 -3.50
CA GLU A 58 9.66 4.55 -3.59
C GLU A 58 9.85 3.91 -2.21
N ALA A 59 10.69 4.50 -1.36
CA ALA A 59 10.92 4.01 -0.02
C ALA A 59 9.66 4.02 0.87
N VAL A 60 8.73 4.96 0.64
CA VAL A 60 7.42 4.99 1.32
C VAL A 60 6.50 3.91 0.77
N ILE A 61 6.39 3.78 -0.56
CA ILE A 61 5.51 2.81 -1.24
C ILE A 61 5.85 1.38 -0.82
N GLN A 62 7.14 1.03 -0.76
CA GLN A 62 7.61 -0.30 -0.34
C GLN A 62 7.18 -0.71 1.07
N GLN A 63 6.72 0.22 1.90
CA GLN A 63 6.23 -0.06 3.25
C GLN A 63 4.70 -0.05 3.37
N LEU A 64 3.97 0.23 2.29
CA LEU A 64 2.51 0.28 2.30
C LEU A 64 1.90 -1.07 1.89
N PRO A 65 0.72 -1.42 2.45
CA PRO A 65 -0.06 -2.55 1.96
C PRO A 65 -0.75 -2.16 0.64
N GLU A 66 0.02 -2.21 -0.45
CA GLU A 66 -0.32 -1.58 -1.73
C GLU A 66 -1.74 -1.88 -2.23
N TYR A 67 -2.14 -3.14 -2.21
CA TYR A 67 -3.46 -3.57 -2.70
C TYR A 67 -4.62 -3.24 -1.74
N ASP A 68 -4.33 -2.91 -0.48
CA ASP A 68 -5.34 -2.48 0.48
C ASP A 68 -5.57 -0.96 0.48
N VAL A 69 -4.58 -0.19 0.02
CA VAL A 69 -4.66 1.26 -0.15
C VAL A 69 -4.25 1.73 -1.56
N PRO A 70 -4.82 1.14 -2.62
CA PRO A 70 -4.31 1.30 -3.99
C PRO A 70 -4.48 2.73 -4.51
N ARG A 71 -5.53 3.46 -4.13
CA ARG A 71 -5.72 4.85 -4.59
C ARG A 71 -4.73 5.79 -3.93
N PHE A 72 -4.43 5.56 -2.66
CA PHE A 72 -3.38 6.30 -1.98
C PHE A 72 -2.02 6.03 -2.62
N VAL A 73 -1.65 4.76 -2.86
CA VAL A 73 -0.38 4.45 -3.56
C VAL A 73 -0.36 5.07 -4.96
N LEU A 74 -1.45 4.97 -5.71
CA LEU A 74 -1.58 5.60 -7.03
C LEU A 74 -1.32 7.11 -7.00
N SER A 75 -1.78 7.81 -5.94
CA SER A 75 -1.49 9.24 -5.76
C SER A 75 0.00 9.52 -5.55
N ILE A 76 0.71 8.63 -4.85
CA ILE A 76 2.16 8.74 -4.64
C ILE A 76 2.90 8.43 -5.93
N LEU A 77 2.50 7.39 -6.67
CA LEU A 77 3.10 7.02 -7.95
C LEU A 77 2.95 8.13 -8.99
N ARG A 78 1.79 8.79 -9.07
CA ARG A 78 1.60 9.94 -9.96
C ARG A 78 2.53 11.09 -9.62
N TYR A 79 2.70 11.38 -8.32
CA TYR A 79 3.70 12.37 -7.88
C TYR A 79 5.14 11.93 -8.18
N LYS A 80 5.48 10.65 -7.98
CA LYS A 80 6.77 10.06 -8.36
C LYS A 80 7.03 10.21 -9.86
N LEU A 81 6.03 9.98 -10.71
CA LEU A 81 6.14 10.15 -12.16
C LEU A 81 6.46 11.59 -12.55
N GLU A 82 5.77 12.57 -11.96
CA GLU A 82 6.06 13.99 -12.18
C GLU A 82 7.51 14.33 -11.81
N LEU A 83 8.01 13.81 -10.70
CA LEU A 83 9.39 14.02 -10.24
C LEU A 83 10.42 13.37 -11.18
N VAL A 84 10.17 12.14 -11.64
CA VAL A 84 11.05 11.45 -12.59
C VAL A 84 11.10 12.21 -13.92
N GLN A 85 9.96 12.70 -14.42
CA GLN A 85 9.88 13.47 -15.67
C GLN A 85 10.56 14.85 -15.57
N GLN A 86 10.67 15.42 -14.37
CA GLN A 86 11.37 16.69 -14.12
C GLN A 86 12.89 16.52 -13.95
N SER A 87 13.38 15.28 -13.79
CA SER A 87 14.78 15.01 -13.52
C SER A 87 15.59 14.92 -14.82
N ASP A 88 16.80 15.48 -14.79
CA ASP A 88 17.79 15.30 -15.87
C ASP A 88 18.61 14.01 -15.71
N GLU A 89 18.42 13.25 -14.62
CA GLU A 89 19.09 11.97 -14.35
C GLU A 89 18.53 10.85 -15.24
N GLN A 90 19.38 10.23 -16.07
CA GLN A 90 18.99 9.25 -17.09
C GLN A 90 19.75 7.91 -16.98
N ASP A 91 20.19 7.53 -15.79
CA ASP A 91 20.82 6.23 -15.55
C ASP A 91 19.76 5.18 -15.13
N PRO A 92 19.24 4.37 -16.06
CA PRO A 92 18.19 3.39 -15.76
C PRO A 92 18.69 2.23 -14.89
N GLU A 93 20.00 2.00 -14.75
CA GLU A 93 20.51 0.97 -13.84
C GLU A 93 20.43 1.43 -12.38
N ARG A 94 20.34 2.76 -12.17
CA ARG A 94 20.40 3.38 -10.84
C ARG A 94 19.08 4.02 -10.41
N TYR A 95 18.28 4.49 -11.36
CA TYR A 95 17.12 5.31 -11.10
C TYR A 95 15.88 4.81 -11.84
N PRO A 96 14.69 4.96 -11.25
CA PRO A 96 13.45 4.60 -11.92
C PRO A 96 13.25 5.45 -13.17
N THR A 97 12.84 4.81 -14.25
CA THR A 97 12.43 5.44 -15.50
C THR A 97 10.95 5.85 -15.46
N ALA A 98 10.57 6.81 -16.29
CA ALA A 98 9.16 7.21 -16.40
C ALA A 98 8.26 6.07 -16.93
N GLU A 99 8.81 5.17 -17.75
CA GLU A 99 8.11 4.00 -18.29
C GLU A 99 7.79 2.99 -17.18
N GLU A 100 8.77 2.63 -16.35
CA GLU A 100 8.55 1.74 -15.20
C GLU A 100 7.48 2.28 -14.25
N VAL A 101 7.53 3.57 -13.91
CA VAL A 101 6.52 4.19 -13.04
C VAL A 101 5.13 4.20 -13.70
N GLN A 102 5.05 4.39 -15.03
CA GLN A 102 3.78 4.30 -15.76
C GLN A 102 3.21 2.88 -15.77
N GLU A 103 4.05 1.85 -15.88
CA GLU A 103 3.60 0.46 -15.77
C GLU A 103 3.03 0.15 -14.38
N GLU A 104 3.68 0.64 -13.32
CA GLU A 104 3.16 0.53 -11.95
C GLU A 104 1.80 1.24 -11.79
N ILE A 105 1.66 2.45 -12.33
CA ILE A 105 0.40 3.21 -12.35
C ILE A 105 -0.68 2.42 -13.08
N GLN A 106 -0.41 1.94 -14.29
CA GLN A 106 -1.38 1.20 -15.09
C GLN A 106 -1.84 -0.07 -14.37
N ARG A 107 -0.93 -0.78 -13.69
CA ARG A 107 -1.27 -1.96 -12.89
C ARG A 107 -2.25 -1.64 -11.78
N LEU A 108 -2.06 -0.53 -11.06
CA LEU A 108 -3.00 -0.14 -10.01
C LEU A 108 -4.31 0.44 -10.56
N GLU A 109 -4.28 1.13 -11.69
CA GLU A 109 -5.49 1.59 -12.38
C GLU A 109 -6.35 0.41 -12.83
N ASP A 110 -5.74 -0.59 -13.47
CA ASP A 110 -6.41 -1.85 -13.81
C ASP A 110 -6.93 -2.59 -12.56
N TYR A 111 -6.18 -2.54 -11.45
CA TYR A 111 -6.62 -3.14 -10.20
C TYR A 111 -7.87 -2.46 -9.65
N ILE A 112 -7.98 -1.13 -9.67
CA ILE A 112 -9.15 -0.44 -9.11
C ILE A 112 -10.33 -0.33 -10.09
N ASP A 113 -10.10 -0.55 -11.39
CA ASP A 113 -11.14 -0.51 -12.43
C ASP A 113 -11.90 -1.84 -12.51
N THR A 114 -12.77 -2.08 -11.53
CA THR A 114 -13.61 -3.29 -11.49
C THR A 114 -14.72 -3.30 -12.54
N ASP A 115 -15.03 -2.15 -13.14
CA ASP A 115 -16.11 -2.01 -14.12
C ASP A 115 -15.67 -2.43 -15.53
N HIS A 116 -14.38 -2.27 -15.83
CA HIS A 116 -13.82 -2.60 -17.14
C HIS A 116 -12.74 -3.69 -17.11
N VAL A 117 -12.08 -3.92 -15.97
CA VAL A 117 -11.06 -4.96 -15.81
C VAL A 117 -11.54 -6.04 -14.84
N SER A 118 -12.03 -7.14 -15.44
CA SER A 118 -12.47 -8.32 -14.67
C SER A 118 -11.31 -8.92 -13.86
N ASP A 119 -11.63 -9.62 -12.77
CA ASP A 119 -10.66 -10.33 -11.93
C ASP A 119 -9.80 -11.31 -12.75
N ALA A 120 -10.44 -12.07 -13.66
CA ALA A 120 -9.74 -13.01 -14.54
C ALA A 120 -8.75 -12.29 -15.48
N THR A 121 -9.16 -11.15 -16.05
CA THR A 121 -8.31 -10.33 -16.93
C THR A 121 -7.11 -9.78 -16.15
N PHE A 122 -7.34 -9.25 -14.94
CA PHE A 122 -6.28 -8.75 -14.08
C PHE A 122 -5.28 -9.87 -13.73
N HIS A 123 -5.79 -11.05 -13.38
CA HIS A 123 -4.98 -12.20 -13.02
C HIS A 123 -4.12 -12.72 -14.17
N GLU A 124 -4.67 -12.80 -15.37
CA GLU A 124 -3.94 -13.21 -16.56
C GLU A 124 -2.85 -12.20 -16.91
N ARG A 125 -3.20 -10.90 -16.95
CA ARG A 125 -2.28 -9.80 -17.32
C ARG A 125 -1.11 -9.65 -16.36
N TYR A 126 -1.37 -9.75 -15.05
CA TYR A 126 -0.37 -9.50 -14.01
C TYR A 126 0.06 -10.76 -13.25
N HIS A 127 -0.19 -11.93 -13.83
CA HIS A 127 0.20 -13.24 -13.31
C HIS A 127 -0.18 -13.45 -11.82
N ARG A 128 -1.40 -13.07 -11.44
CA ARG A 128 -1.92 -13.29 -10.08
C ARG A 128 -2.65 -14.62 -9.99
N HIS A 129 -2.45 -15.33 -8.88
CA HIS A 129 -2.97 -16.71 -8.73
C HIS A 129 -4.04 -16.86 -7.64
N LEU A 130 -4.08 -15.95 -6.66
CA LEU A 130 -5.06 -15.97 -5.58
C LEU A 130 -6.18 -14.98 -5.88
N LYS A 131 -7.43 -15.46 -5.78
CA LYS A 131 -8.62 -14.61 -5.88
C LYS A 131 -8.75 -13.77 -4.61
N ALA A 132 -9.03 -12.48 -4.80
CA ALA A 132 -9.39 -11.54 -3.75
C ALA A 132 -10.91 -11.29 -3.78
N ASP A 133 -11.49 -10.84 -2.67
CA ASP A 133 -12.89 -10.39 -2.72
C ASP A 133 -12.95 -9.09 -3.53
N PRO A 134 -13.85 -8.95 -4.52
CA PRO A 134 -13.98 -7.71 -5.28
C PRO A 134 -14.18 -6.46 -4.41
N VAL A 135 -14.72 -6.60 -3.19
CA VAL A 135 -14.86 -5.48 -2.27
C VAL A 135 -13.51 -4.85 -1.90
N GLU A 136 -12.42 -5.63 -1.85
CA GLU A 136 -11.06 -5.14 -1.55
C GLU A 136 -10.57 -4.10 -2.56
N ARG A 137 -11.12 -4.12 -3.78
CA ARG A 137 -10.78 -3.21 -4.87
C ARG A 137 -11.57 -1.89 -4.83
N THR A 138 -12.57 -1.79 -3.95
CA THR A 138 -13.51 -0.65 -3.89
C THR A 138 -12.96 0.54 -3.08
N PRO A 139 -13.47 1.77 -3.30
CA PRO A 139 -13.12 2.91 -2.44
C PRO A 139 -13.57 2.68 -0.98
N GLN A 140 -14.72 2.04 -0.79
CA GLN A 140 -15.27 1.76 0.52
C GLN A 140 -14.32 0.90 1.37
N TRP A 141 -13.64 -0.07 0.78
CA TRP A 141 -12.62 -0.86 1.47
C TRP A 141 -11.48 0.02 1.97
N GLU A 142 -10.85 0.76 1.07
CA GLU A 142 -9.69 1.60 1.36
C GLU A 142 -9.99 2.68 2.40
N GLU A 143 -11.19 3.28 2.36
CA GLU A 143 -11.66 4.24 3.36
C GLU A 143 -11.79 3.64 4.78
N ASN A 144 -12.11 2.36 4.87
CA ASN A 144 -12.32 1.66 6.15
C ASN A 144 -11.10 0.88 6.64
N TYR A 145 -10.16 0.55 5.75
CA TYR A 145 -9.07 -0.38 6.00
C TYR A 145 -8.30 -0.07 7.28
N TYR A 146 -7.84 1.18 7.47
CA TYR A 146 -7.06 1.57 8.65
C TYR A 146 -7.80 1.31 9.98
N GLU A 147 -9.07 1.71 10.10
CA GLU A 147 -9.83 1.53 11.34
C GLU A 147 -10.30 0.08 11.52
N VAL A 148 -10.51 -0.66 10.43
CA VAL A 148 -10.80 -2.10 10.47
C VAL A 148 -9.60 -2.88 10.99
N GLU A 149 -8.41 -2.64 10.44
CA GLU A 149 -7.17 -3.30 10.85
C GLU A 149 -6.81 -3.00 12.31
N LYS A 150 -6.95 -1.73 12.71
CA LYS A 150 -6.74 -1.31 14.10
C LYS A 150 -7.68 -2.03 15.07
N GLU A 151 -8.94 -2.19 14.69
CA GLU A 151 -9.92 -2.92 15.50
C GLU A 151 -9.64 -4.43 15.50
N CYS A 152 -9.16 -5.00 14.40
CA CYS A 152 -8.72 -6.39 14.33
C CYS A 152 -7.51 -6.65 15.24
N ASP A 153 -6.47 -5.81 15.18
CA ASP A 153 -5.30 -5.90 16.06
C ASP A 153 -5.71 -5.79 17.53
N ARG A 154 -6.68 -4.92 17.85
CA ARG A 154 -7.24 -4.80 19.22
C ARG A 154 -8.00 -6.06 19.67
N ARG A 155 -8.82 -6.66 18.80
CA ARG A 155 -9.61 -7.87 19.12
C ARG A 155 -8.73 -9.10 19.24
N LEU A 156 -7.73 -9.21 18.38
CA LEU A 156 -6.79 -10.32 18.38
C LEU A 156 -5.79 -10.20 19.52
N GLY A 157 -5.38 -9.00 19.92
CA GLY A 157 -4.58 -8.74 21.11
C GLY A 157 -3.37 -9.68 21.23
N ASP A 158 -3.40 -10.53 22.27
CA ASP A 158 -2.37 -11.51 22.63
C ASP A 158 -2.48 -12.85 21.87
N THR A 159 -3.35 -12.96 20.87
CA THR A 159 -3.48 -14.16 20.05
C THR A 159 -2.12 -14.47 19.40
N PRO A 160 -1.58 -15.68 19.59
CA PRO A 160 -0.28 -16.05 19.02
C PRO A 160 -0.28 -15.97 17.48
N ARG A 161 0.69 -15.23 16.92
CA ARG A 161 0.88 -15.06 15.47
C ARG A 161 1.73 -16.20 14.89
N GLY A 162 1.17 -17.41 14.90
CA GLY A 162 1.82 -18.61 14.37
C GLY A 162 0.91 -19.37 13.40
N MET A 163 1.19 -20.67 13.23
CA MET A 163 0.39 -21.61 12.44
C MET A 163 -1.11 -21.49 12.77
N GLY A 164 -1.93 -21.22 11.76
CA GLY A 164 -3.38 -21.08 11.81
C GLY A 164 -3.88 -19.68 12.18
N PHE A 165 -2.98 -18.73 12.45
CA PHE A 165 -3.36 -17.37 12.80
C PHE A 165 -4.18 -16.69 11.69
N CYS A 166 -3.91 -17.01 10.42
CA CYS A 166 -4.64 -16.42 9.29
C CYS A 166 -6.16 -16.65 9.41
N PHE A 167 -6.60 -17.81 9.91
CA PHE A 167 -8.01 -18.13 10.08
C PHE A 167 -8.67 -17.31 11.19
N SER A 168 -7.97 -17.13 12.32
CA SER A 168 -8.43 -16.26 13.42
C SER A 168 -8.52 -14.82 12.95
N TYR A 169 -7.51 -14.36 12.21
CA TYR A 169 -7.48 -13.03 11.61
C TYR A 169 -8.65 -12.83 10.63
N TRP A 170 -8.83 -13.70 9.64
CA TRP A 170 -9.92 -13.57 8.66
C TRP A 170 -11.31 -13.67 9.29
N SER A 171 -11.48 -14.51 10.31
CA SER A 171 -12.74 -14.57 11.05
C SER A 171 -13.04 -13.24 11.74
N THR A 172 -12.02 -12.65 12.38
CA THR A 172 -12.13 -11.35 13.05
C THR A 172 -12.39 -10.22 12.04
N LEU A 173 -11.61 -10.16 10.97
CA LEU A 173 -11.73 -9.19 9.88
C LEU A 173 -13.15 -9.20 9.30
N ARG A 174 -13.67 -10.39 8.99
CA ARG A 174 -15.04 -10.54 8.48
C ARG A 174 -16.10 -10.01 9.46
N GLN A 175 -15.95 -10.24 10.77
CA GLN A 175 -16.88 -9.70 11.77
C GLN A 175 -16.83 -8.18 11.85
N VAL A 176 -15.62 -7.61 11.91
CA VAL A 176 -15.38 -6.16 11.99
C VAL A 176 -15.91 -5.45 10.75
N LEU A 177 -15.75 -6.04 9.57
CA LEU A 177 -16.31 -5.54 8.31
C LEU A 177 -17.84 -5.65 8.27
N ALA A 178 -18.41 -6.76 8.73
CA ALA A 178 -19.86 -6.95 8.77
C ALA A 178 -20.57 -5.92 9.67
N GLU A 179 -19.96 -5.52 10.78
CA GLU A 179 -20.45 -4.43 11.64
C GLU A 179 -20.53 -3.07 10.92
N ARG A 180 -19.75 -2.89 9.85
CA ARG A 180 -19.75 -1.71 8.97
C ARG A 180 -20.60 -1.91 7.71
N GLY A 181 -21.36 -3.00 7.63
CA GLY A 181 -22.18 -3.34 6.47
C GLY A 181 -21.39 -3.86 5.26
N ILE A 182 -20.13 -4.24 5.44
CA ILE A 182 -19.28 -4.77 4.38
C ILE A 182 -19.30 -6.31 4.44
N ASN A 183 -19.83 -6.94 3.40
CA ASN A 183 -19.87 -8.39 3.29
C ASN A 183 -18.65 -8.90 2.53
N TRP A 184 -17.59 -9.22 3.28
CA TRP A 184 -16.32 -9.71 2.74
C TRP A 184 -16.17 -11.24 2.87
N LYS A 185 -15.59 -11.88 1.85
CA LYS A 185 -15.24 -13.29 1.83
C LYS A 185 -13.74 -13.48 2.03
N SER A 186 -13.38 -14.41 2.90
CA SER A 186 -11.98 -14.71 3.19
C SER A 186 -11.25 -15.43 2.05
N PRO A 187 -9.90 -15.34 2.00
CA PRO A 187 -9.09 -16.05 1.01
C PRO A 187 -9.37 -17.55 0.95
N SER A 188 -9.58 -18.23 2.09
CA SER A 188 -9.91 -19.66 2.13
C SER A 188 -11.29 -19.98 1.56
N GLN A 189 -12.25 -19.06 1.64
CA GLN A 189 -13.57 -19.22 1.01
C GLN A 189 -13.50 -19.02 -0.51
N LEU A 190 -12.65 -18.12 -0.98
CA LEU A 190 -12.49 -17.81 -2.41
C LEU A 190 -11.57 -18.80 -3.14
N ASN A 191 -10.65 -19.42 -2.41
CA ASN A 191 -9.60 -20.28 -2.95
C ASN A 191 -9.60 -21.66 -2.26
N PRO A 192 -10.66 -22.48 -2.41
CA PRO A 192 -10.82 -23.74 -1.66
C PRO A 192 -9.77 -24.82 -1.97
N GLY A 193 -8.98 -24.65 -3.05
CA GLY A 193 -7.89 -25.56 -3.42
C GLY A 193 -6.52 -25.16 -2.86
N VAL A 194 -6.43 -24.08 -2.10
CA VAL A 194 -5.18 -23.57 -1.53
C VAL A 194 -5.16 -23.87 -0.03
N MET A 195 -4.07 -24.47 0.43
CA MET A 195 -3.81 -24.63 1.85
C MET A 195 -3.20 -23.33 2.38
N PHE A 196 -3.90 -22.71 3.32
CA PHE A 196 -3.46 -21.52 4.02
C PHE A 196 -3.07 -21.85 5.44
N ASP A 197 -2.12 -21.09 5.98
CA ASP A 197 -1.64 -21.19 7.35
C ASP A 197 -1.28 -19.80 7.91
#